data_AF-A0A1D1YH19-F1
#
_entry.id   AF-A0A1D1YH19-F1
#
_cell.length_a   1.000
_cell.length_b   1.000
_cell.length_c   1.000
_cell.angle_alpha   90.00
_cell.angle_beta   90.00
_cell.angle_gamma   90.00
#
_symmetry.space_group_name_H-M   'P 1'
#
loop_
_entity.id
_entity.type
_entity.pdbx_description
1 polymer ?
#
loop_
_entity_poly.entity_id
_entity_poly.type
_entity_poly.pdbx_seq_one_letter_code
_entity_poly.pdbx_strand_id
1 'polypeptide(L)'
;MAAPREHLVSSGFPGPLERLEKLLNQPGNRFCADCGSPDPKWVSFNLGVFICIKCSGVHRSLGVHITKVLSVKLDEWTDEEVDSLTDGGGNAAVNMRYEAFIPGNIKKPKPDSPIEERSDFIRRKYELQQFLDTNVQIAKTTSTSFSSLGQSGLSNNIPQEKKNYDKQHTRLRQGLGQAFRNSWRRKEPEPKSAKKISTRGMVEFVGLIKVNVIRGTNLAIRDVMSSDPYVILSLGHQSMKTRVIKSNLNPIWNESLMLSIPDPIPPLKLQVYDKDTFTTDDRMGEAEIDIQPLVSAAKAYENSNIVESMQLGKWLASEDNTLVKDSVISLVEGKVKQEITLRLQNVERGELEIELECVPLTQ
;
A
#
# COMPACT_ATOMS: atom_id res chain seq x y z
N MET A 1 7.53 -61.09 7.65
CA MET A 1 6.21 -60.46 7.89
C MET A 1 6.47 -59.01 8.27
N ALA A 2 6.37 -58.09 7.30
CA ALA A 2 6.50 -56.65 7.54
C ALA A 2 5.09 -56.07 7.64
N ALA A 3 4.81 -55.33 8.72
CA ALA A 3 3.54 -54.66 8.94
C ALA A 3 3.32 -53.55 7.90
N PRO A 4 2.07 -53.28 7.46
CA PRO A 4 1.80 -52.18 6.55
C PRO A 4 1.97 -50.84 7.28
N ARG A 5 2.64 -49.89 6.63
CA ARG A 5 2.70 -48.49 7.05
C ARG A 5 1.30 -47.88 7.01
N GLU A 6 0.83 -47.40 8.15
CA GLU A 6 -0.38 -46.59 8.25
C GLU A 6 -0.18 -45.29 7.47
N HIS A 7 -1.04 -45.04 6.49
CA HIS A 7 -1.18 -43.74 5.85
C HIS A 7 -1.73 -42.76 6.88
N LEU A 8 -0.92 -41.81 7.31
CA LEU A 8 -1.35 -40.62 8.04
C LEU A 8 -2.34 -39.86 7.15
N VAL A 9 -3.63 -39.96 7.50
CA VAL A 9 -4.70 -39.13 6.97
C VAL A 9 -4.40 -37.70 7.42
N SER A 10 -4.03 -36.84 6.47
CA SER A 10 -3.98 -35.39 6.64
C SER A 10 -5.33 -34.93 7.21
N SER A 11 -5.31 -34.22 8.34
CA SER A 11 -6.48 -33.62 8.97
C SER A 11 -7.31 -32.83 7.95
N GLY A 12 -8.59 -33.16 7.82
CA GLY A 12 -9.52 -32.65 6.81
C GLY A 12 -10.01 -31.21 7.03
N PHE A 13 -9.16 -30.31 7.50
CA PHE A 13 -9.49 -28.88 7.55
C PHE A 13 -8.97 -28.19 6.28
N PRO A 14 -9.83 -27.42 5.58
CA PRO A 14 -9.42 -26.69 4.39
C PRO A 14 -8.37 -25.64 4.74
N GLY A 15 -7.29 -25.57 3.95
CA GLY A 15 -6.23 -24.60 4.17
C GLY A 15 -6.67 -23.14 3.90
N PRO A 16 -5.86 -22.14 4.28
CA PRO A 16 -6.20 -20.72 4.16
C PRO A 16 -6.68 -20.31 2.76
N LEU A 17 -5.98 -20.76 1.71
CA LEU A 17 -6.33 -20.45 0.33
C LEU A 17 -7.71 -21.02 -0.08
N GLU A 18 -8.01 -22.27 0.29
CA GLU A 18 -9.30 -22.90 -0.02
C GLU A 18 -10.45 -22.18 0.70
N ARG A 19 -10.21 -21.76 1.95
CA ARG A 19 -11.17 -20.98 2.74
C ARG A 19 -11.39 -19.59 2.16
N LEU A 20 -10.33 -18.92 1.72
CA LEU A 20 -10.39 -17.63 1.06
C LEU A 20 -11.15 -17.70 -0.27
N GLU A 21 -10.94 -18.77 -1.05
CA GLU A 21 -11.70 -19.03 -2.28
C GLU A 21 -13.19 -19.24 -1.99
N LYS A 22 -13.54 -19.97 -0.92
CA LYS A 22 -14.95 -20.09 -0.47
C LYS A 22 -15.54 -18.74 -0.10
N LEU A 23 -14.78 -17.89 0.59
CA LEU A 23 -15.21 -16.54 0.96
C LEU A 23 -15.41 -15.65 -0.28
N LEU A 24 -14.50 -15.69 -1.26
CA LEU A 24 -14.61 -14.95 -2.51
C LEU A 24 -15.86 -15.34 -3.32
N ASN A 25 -16.23 -16.62 -3.29
CA ASN A 25 -17.38 -17.14 -4.02
C ASN A 25 -18.74 -16.79 -3.39
N GLN A 26 -18.78 -16.12 -2.23
CA GLN A 26 -20.03 -15.64 -1.65
C GLN A 26 -20.68 -14.58 -2.55
N PRO A 27 -22.02 -14.52 -2.65
CA PRO A 27 -22.71 -13.66 -3.63
C PRO A 27 -22.29 -12.19 -3.62
N GLY A 28 -22.04 -11.60 -2.44
CA GLY A 28 -21.61 -10.20 -2.31
C GLY A 28 -20.15 -9.96 -2.70
N ASN A 29 -19.29 -10.99 -2.60
CA ASN A 29 -17.85 -10.89 -2.84
C ASN A 29 -17.48 -11.14 -4.31
N ARG A 30 -18.40 -11.69 -5.12
CA ARG A 30 -18.19 -11.88 -6.58
C ARG A 30 -18.14 -10.59 -7.39
N PHE A 31 -18.42 -9.45 -6.76
CA PHE A 31 -18.36 -8.14 -7.39
C PHE A 31 -17.52 -7.20 -6.53
N CYS A 32 -16.67 -6.41 -7.17
CA CYS A 32 -15.86 -5.39 -6.51
C CYS A 32 -16.72 -4.49 -5.64
N ALA A 33 -16.30 -4.31 -4.39
CA ALA A 33 -17.03 -3.53 -3.41
C ALA A 33 -17.30 -2.08 -3.84
N ASP A 34 -16.44 -1.50 -4.70
CA ASP A 34 -16.50 -0.07 -5.02
C ASP A 34 -17.12 0.25 -6.38
N CYS A 35 -16.90 -0.58 -7.40
CA CYS A 35 -17.36 -0.32 -8.76
C CYS A 35 -18.23 -1.42 -9.37
N GLY A 36 -18.44 -2.53 -8.65
CA GLY A 36 -19.23 -3.66 -9.13
C GLY A 36 -18.60 -4.48 -10.25
N SER A 37 -17.31 -4.28 -10.57
CA SER A 37 -16.60 -5.14 -11.53
C SER A 37 -16.66 -6.60 -11.08
N PRO A 38 -16.93 -7.56 -11.97
CA PRO A 38 -16.97 -8.98 -11.60
C PRO A 38 -15.59 -9.49 -11.18
N ASP A 39 -15.60 -10.63 -10.49
CA ASP A 39 -14.44 -11.45 -10.14
C ASP A 39 -13.26 -10.66 -9.53
N PRO A 40 -13.47 -9.96 -8.40
CA PRO A 40 -12.41 -9.21 -7.74
C PRO A 40 -11.29 -10.14 -7.25
N LYS A 41 -10.04 -9.79 -7.56
CA LYS A 41 -8.84 -10.60 -7.26
C LYS A 41 -7.99 -10.01 -6.13
N TRP A 42 -8.48 -8.95 -5.51
CA TRP A 42 -7.79 -8.21 -4.45
C TRP A 42 -8.67 -8.07 -3.25
N VAL A 43 -8.02 -7.92 -2.10
CA VAL A 43 -8.64 -7.66 -0.82
C VAL A 43 -8.05 -6.38 -0.25
N SER A 44 -8.90 -5.47 0.20
CA SER A 44 -8.51 -4.47 1.18
C SER A 44 -8.70 -5.07 2.57
N PHE A 45 -7.62 -5.63 3.11
CA PHE A 45 -7.61 -6.50 4.29
C PHE A 45 -8.27 -5.85 5.51
N ASN A 46 -7.75 -4.70 5.96
CA ASN A 46 -8.28 -4.00 7.14
C ASN A 46 -9.74 -3.52 7.00
N LEU A 47 -10.24 -3.41 5.76
CA LEU A 47 -11.63 -3.02 5.50
C LEU A 47 -12.54 -4.22 5.29
N GLY A 48 -12.00 -5.43 5.06
CA GLY A 48 -12.78 -6.64 4.82
C GLY A 48 -13.50 -6.68 3.46
N VAL A 49 -12.94 -6.06 2.42
CA VAL A 49 -13.58 -6.01 1.09
C VAL A 49 -12.73 -6.61 -0.03
N PHE A 50 -13.41 -7.32 -0.94
CA PHE A 50 -12.90 -7.76 -2.22
C PHE A 50 -13.10 -6.68 -3.28
N ILE A 51 -12.02 -6.31 -3.96
CA ILE A 51 -11.97 -5.22 -4.93
C ILE A 51 -11.29 -5.66 -6.24
N CYS A 52 -11.65 -5.02 -7.34
CA CYS A 52 -10.97 -5.23 -8.61
C CYS A 52 -9.60 -4.54 -8.59
N ILE A 53 -8.75 -4.86 -9.57
CA ILE A 53 -7.41 -4.27 -9.66
C ILE A 53 -7.43 -2.74 -9.81
N LYS A 54 -8.32 -2.19 -10.64
CA LYS A 54 -8.40 -0.74 -10.82
C LYS A 54 -8.72 -0.02 -9.50
N CYS A 55 -9.63 -0.57 -8.70
CA CYS A 55 -9.94 -0.03 -7.37
C CYS A 55 -8.82 -0.32 -6.36
N SER A 56 -8.13 -1.46 -6.47
CA SER A 56 -6.98 -1.76 -5.61
C SER A 56 -5.83 -0.76 -5.81
N GLY A 57 -5.60 -0.29 -7.05
CA GLY A 57 -4.69 0.82 -7.34
C GLY A 57 -5.06 2.13 -6.62
N VAL A 58 -6.36 2.47 -6.60
CA VAL A 58 -6.84 3.63 -5.83
C VAL A 58 -6.63 3.42 -4.33
N HIS A 59 -6.97 2.24 -3.79
CA HIS A 59 -6.75 1.91 -2.38
C HIS A 59 -5.28 2.07 -1.98
N ARG A 60 -4.33 1.63 -2.80
CA ARG A 60 -2.89 1.85 -2.56
C ARG A 60 -2.55 3.34 -2.40
N SER A 61 -3.22 4.22 -3.14
CA SER A 61 -3.02 5.68 -3.07
C SER A 61 -3.59 6.34 -1.80
N LEU A 62 -4.42 5.64 -1.02
CA LEU A 62 -4.93 6.13 0.27
C LEU A 62 -3.90 5.95 1.40
N GLY A 63 -2.98 5.00 1.24
CA GLY A 63 -1.96 4.67 2.22
C GLY A 63 -2.38 3.61 3.25
N VAL A 64 -1.36 2.97 3.84
CA VAL A 64 -1.50 1.76 4.68
C VAL A 64 -2.29 1.96 5.97
N HIS A 65 -2.36 3.20 6.46
CA HIS A 65 -3.14 3.58 7.65
C HIS A 65 -4.66 3.52 7.41
N ILE A 66 -5.09 3.49 6.16
CA ILE A 66 -6.51 3.36 5.75
C ILE A 66 -6.78 1.94 5.27
N THR A 67 -5.95 1.43 4.36
CA THR A 67 -6.17 0.14 3.70
C THR A 67 -4.85 -0.59 3.41
N LYS A 68 -4.83 -1.89 3.71
CA LYS A 68 -3.76 -2.82 3.32
C LYS A 68 -4.28 -3.66 2.16
N VAL A 69 -3.66 -3.55 0.98
CA VAL A 69 -4.11 -4.24 -0.24
C VAL A 69 -3.31 -5.53 -0.42
N LEU A 70 -4.01 -6.66 -0.48
CA LEU A 70 -3.46 -8.01 -0.67
C LEU A 70 -4.14 -8.71 -1.85
N SER A 71 -3.39 -9.51 -2.59
CA SER A 71 -3.88 -10.36 -3.67
C SER A 71 -4.47 -11.65 -3.10
N VAL A 72 -5.60 -12.09 -3.65
CA VAL A 72 -6.20 -13.37 -3.25
C VAL A 72 -5.29 -14.56 -3.58
N LYS A 73 -4.53 -14.48 -4.68
CA LYS A 73 -3.73 -15.61 -5.20
C LYS A 73 -2.22 -15.44 -5.10
N LEU A 74 -1.75 -14.19 -5.11
CA LEU A 74 -0.32 -13.91 -5.28
C LEU A 74 0.40 -13.61 -3.96
N ASP A 75 -0.35 -13.35 -2.89
CA ASP A 75 0.17 -13.15 -1.54
C ASP A 75 -0.08 -14.40 -0.69
N GLU A 76 0.77 -14.63 0.30
CA GLU A 76 0.58 -15.67 1.31
C GLU A 76 -0.46 -15.23 2.34
N TRP A 77 -1.27 -16.20 2.80
CA TRP A 77 -2.37 -15.97 3.73
C TRP A 77 -2.24 -16.89 4.93
N THR A 78 -2.31 -16.32 6.14
CA THR A 78 -2.42 -17.13 7.37
C THR A 78 -3.87 -17.47 7.68
N ASP A 79 -4.10 -18.49 8.50
CA ASP A 79 -5.44 -18.85 8.96
C ASP A 79 -6.13 -17.67 9.68
N GLU A 80 -5.38 -16.94 10.50
CA GLU A 80 -5.88 -15.79 11.26
C GLU A 80 -6.29 -14.61 10.36
N GLU A 81 -5.58 -14.41 9.25
CA GLU A 81 -5.95 -13.40 8.26
C GLU A 81 -7.27 -13.77 7.56
N VAL A 82 -7.46 -15.05 7.22
CA VAL A 82 -8.69 -15.54 6.60
C VAL A 82 -9.86 -15.53 7.59
N ASP A 83 -9.62 -15.85 8.86
CA ASP A 83 -10.60 -15.70 9.95
C ASP A 83 -11.06 -14.25 10.06
N SER A 84 -10.11 -13.31 10.12
CA SER A 84 -10.40 -11.87 10.24
C SER A 84 -11.26 -11.35 9.08
N LEU A 85 -11.00 -11.81 7.85
CA LEU A 85 -11.82 -11.47 6.68
C LEU A 85 -13.23 -12.06 6.75
N THR A 86 -13.33 -13.29 7.24
CA THR A 86 -14.60 -13.99 7.39
C THR A 86 -15.49 -13.28 8.43
N ASP A 87 -14.90 -12.91 9.57
CA ASP A 87 -15.58 -12.17 10.65
C ASP A 87 -16.00 -10.76 10.21
N GLY A 88 -15.28 -10.16 9.26
CA GLY A 88 -15.61 -8.87 8.66
C GLY A 88 -16.89 -8.87 7.81
N GLY A 89 -17.41 -10.05 7.44
CA GLY A 89 -18.68 -10.20 6.70
C GLY A 89 -18.63 -9.84 5.20
N GLY A 90 -17.45 -9.53 4.67
CA GLY A 90 -17.21 -9.26 3.25
C GLY A 90 -17.89 -8.00 2.71
N ASN A 91 -17.99 -7.93 1.39
CA ASN A 91 -18.46 -6.75 0.65
C ASN A 91 -19.86 -6.30 1.04
N ALA A 92 -20.77 -7.23 1.30
CA ALA A 92 -22.14 -6.91 1.65
C ALA A 92 -22.21 -6.16 2.99
N ALA A 93 -21.54 -6.69 4.02
CA ALA A 93 -21.50 -6.08 5.35
C ALA A 93 -20.79 -4.71 5.32
N VAL A 94 -19.67 -4.62 4.60
CA VAL A 94 -18.90 -3.39 4.52
C VAL A 94 -19.63 -2.32 3.70
N ASN A 95 -20.25 -2.66 2.57
CA ASN A 95 -21.04 -1.69 1.80
C ASN A 95 -22.27 -1.24 2.58
N MET A 96 -22.95 -2.13 3.31
CA MET A 96 -24.05 -1.73 4.19
C MET A 96 -23.63 -0.68 5.22
N ARG A 97 -22.37 -0.72 5.68
CA ARG A 97 -21.80 0.27 6.60
C ARG A 97 -21.33 1.53 5.89
N TYR A 98 -20.46 1.40 4.91
CA TYR A 98 -19.72 2.47 4.24
C TYR A 98 -20.44 3.08 3.04
N GLU A 99 -21.60 2.56 2.67
CA GLU A 99 -22.50 3.10 1.65
C GLU A 99 -23.92 3.27 2.21
N ALA A 100 -24.06 3.30 3.54
CA ALA A 100 -25.35 3.40 4.23
C ALA A 100 -26.18 4.61 3.75
N PHE A 101 -25.51 5.72 3.45
CA PHE A 101 -26.14 6.94 2.98
C PHE A 101 -25.34 7.59 1.84
N ILE A 102 -25.51 7.10 0.61
CA ILE A 102 -24.97 7.76 -0.58
C ILE A 102 -25.89 8.94 -0.95
N PRO A 103 -25.40 10.20 -0.95
CA PRO A 103 -26.19 11.35 -1.40
C PRO A 103 -26.65 11.19 -2.85
N GLY A 104 -27.88 11.60 -3.18
CA GLY A 104 -28.47 11.36 -4.52
C GLY A 104 -27.72 11.99 -5.70
N ASN A 105 -26.84 12.98 -5.45
CA ASN A 105 -25.96 13.58 -6.47
C ASN A 105 -24.65 12.80 -6.68
N ILE A 106 -24.36 11.80 -5.85
CA ILE A 106 -23.19 10.93 -5.95
C ILE A 106 -23.68 9.57 -6.44
N LYS A 107 -23.03 9.03 -7.46
CA LYS A 107 -23.30 7.68 -7.95
C LYS A 107 -22.11 6.79 -7.66
N LYS A 108 -22.40 5.54 -7.36
CA LYS A 108 -21.38 4.49 -7.30
C LYS A 108 -20.79 4.30 -8.70
N PRO A 109 -19.45 4.29 -8.86
CA PRO A 109 -18.82 4.09 -10.16
C PRO A 109 -19.16 2.72 -10.72
N LYS A 110 -19.05 2.59 -12.04
CA LYS A 110 -19.28 1.36 -12.79
C LYS A 110 -17.95 0.66 -13.14
N PRO A 111 -17.98 -0.59 -13.65
CA PRO A 111 -16.77 -1.31 -14.07
C PRO A 111 -15.99 -0.64 -15.20
N ASP A 112 -16.62 0.25 -15.97
CA ASP A 112 -16.05 1.05 -17.04
C ASP A 112 -15.78 2.51 -16.63
N SER A 113 -16.20 2.93 -15.43
CA SER A 113 -15.98 4.30 -14.95
C SER A 113 -14.50 4.67 -14.95
N PRO A 114 -14.18 5.92 -15.34
CA PRO A 114 -12.82 6.42 -15.34
C PRO A 114 -12.21 6.42 -13.93
N ILE A 115 -10.90 6.40 -13.87
CA ILE A 115 -10.17 6.31 -12.61
C ILE A 115 -10.44 7.52 -11.71
N GLU A 116 -10.72 8.68 -12.30
CA GLU A 116 -11.24 9.91 -11.68
C GLU A 116 -12.44 9.64 -10.79
N GLU A 117 -13.47 9.05 -11.37
CA GLU A 117 -14.72 8.79 -10.69
C GLU A 117 -14.53 7.73 -9.59
N ARG A 118 -13.70 6.71 -9.85
CA ARG A 118 -13.37 5.68 -8.85
C ARG A 118 -12.64 6.27 -7.65
N SER A 119 -11.60 7.06 -7.89
CA SER A 119 -10.78 7.68 -6.85
C SER A 119 -11.61 8.59 -5.97
N ASP A 120 -12.44 9.42 -6.59
CA ASP A 120 -13.30 10.37 -5.90
C ASP A 120 -14.36 9.65 -5.04
N PHE A 121 -14.96 8.56 -5.54
CA PHE A 121 -15.88 7.74 -4.77
C PHE A 121 -15.20 6.99 -3.61
N ILE A 122 -14.08 6.31 -3.87
CA ILE A 122 -13.36 5.49 -2.89
C ILE A 122 -12.79 6.36 -1.76
N ARG A 123 -12.26 7.56 -2.06
CA ARG A 123 -11.83 8.52 -1.02
C ARG A 123 -13.00 8.96 -0.15
N ARG A 124 -14.14 9.32 -0.74
CA ARG A 124 -15.34 9.66 0.05
C ARG A 124 -15.82 8.51 0.93
N LYS A 125 -15.77 7.29 0.39
CA LYS A 125 -16.20 6.07 1.07
C LYS A 125 -15.32 5.75 2.29
N TYR A 126 -13.99 5.72 2.13
CA TYR A 126 -13.11 5.17 3.17
C TYR A 126 -12.24 6.21 3.90
N GLU A 127 -11.71 7.21 3.18
CA GLU A 127 -10.87 8.26 3.77
C GLU A 127 -11.74 9.31 4.49
N LEU A 128 -12.76 9.83 3.80
CA LEU A 128 -13.66 10.84 4.37
C LEU A 128 -14.85 10.23 5.14
N GLN A 129 -15.13 8.94 4.93
CA GLN A 129 -16.24 8.21 5.57
C GLN A 129 -17.59 8.94 5.42
N GLN A 130 -17.80 9.58 4.28
CA GLN A 130 -18.89 10.52 4.03
C GLN A 130 -20.27 9.84 3.97
N PHE A 131 -20.32 8.55 3.67
CA PHE A 131 -21.57 7.80 3.48
C PHE A 131 -21.95 6.92 4.69
N LEU A 132 -21.21 7.03 5.81
CA LEU A 132 -21.58 6.34 7.05
C LEU A 132 -22.89 6.91 7.62
N ASP A 133 -23.65 6.06 8.32
CA ASP A 133 -24.77 6.54 9.13
C ASP A 133 -24.27 7.50 10.23
N THR A 134 -24.92 8.66 10.34
CA THR A 134 -24.63 9.75 11.28
C THR A 134 -24.65 9.26 12.75
N ASN A 135 -25.43 8.23 13.07
CA ASN A 135 -25.46 7.64 14.43
C ASN A 135 -24.14 6.92 14.80
N VAL A 136 -23.37 6.43 13.81
CA VAL A 136 -22.07 5.78 14.03
C VAL A 136 -20.94 6.81 14.20
N GLN A 137 -21.08 8.00 13.61
CA GLN A 137 -20.15 9.13 13.79
C GLN A 137 -20.19 9.66 15.24
N ILE A 138 -21.37 9.71 15.84
CA ILE A 138 -21.55 10.12 17.25
C ILE A 138 -20.92 9.09 18.19
N ALA A 139 -21.10 7.79 17.94
CA ALA A 139 -20.54 6.71 18.76
C ALA A 139 -19.00 6.67 18.77
N LYS A 140 -18.33 7.01 17.66
CA LYS A 140 -16.86 7.13 17.61
C LYS A 140 -16.34 8.37 18.34
N THR A 141 -17.12 9.45 18.38
CA THR A 141 -16.74 10.69 19.09
C THR A 141 -16.93 10.55 20.61
N THR A 142 -17.90 9.76 21.05
CA THR A 142 -18.16 9.48 22.47
C THR A 142 -17.26 8.40 23.07
N SER A 143 -16.68 7.50 22.26
CA SER A 143 -15.78 6.44 22.75
C SER A 143 -14.32 6.90 22.95
N THR A 144 -13.96 8.14 22.61
CA THR A 144 -12.64 8.72 22.91
C THR A 144 -12.60 9.54 24.21
N SER A 145 -13.65 9.52 25.03
CA SER A 145 -13.72 10.31 26.27
C SER A 145 -13.95 9.45 27.51
N PHE A 146 -13.14 8.41 27.75
CA PHE A 146 -12.95 7.84 29.09
C PHE A 146 -11.61 7.10 29.21
N SER A 147 -10.58 7.80 29.67
CA SER A 147 -9.54 7.25 30.56
C SER A 147 -8.74 8.37 31.24
N SER A 148 -9.37 9.03 32.21
CA SER A 148 -8.65 9.52 33.40
C SER A 148 -9.61 9.48 34.59
N LEU A 149 -9.82 8.28 35.14
CA LEU A 149 -10.33 8.15 36.50
C LEU A 149 -9.18 8.48 37.46
N GLY A 150 -9.19 9.72 37.94
CA GLY A 150 -8.70 10.06 39.28
C GLY A 150 -9.90 10.62 40.03
N GLN A 151 -10.76 9.75 40.58
CA GLN A 151 -11.83 10.16 41.47
C GLN A 151 -11.36 10.05 42.93
N SER A 152 -11.17 11.21 43.53
CA SER A 152 -11.24 11.40 44.98
C SER A 152 -12.73 11.47 45.40
N GLY A 153 -13.15 10.58 46.30
CA GLY A 153 -14.41 10.68 47.04
C GLY A 153 -14.21 11.34 48.41
N LEU A 154 -15.15 12.21 48.78
CA LEU A 154 -15.19 13.00 50.02
C LEU A 154 -15.64 12.17 51.23
N SER A 155 -15.05 12.42 52.42
CA SER A 155 -15.80 12.88 53.61
C SER A 155 -14.92 13.17 54.85
N ASN A 156 -15.38 14.20 55.56
CA ASN A 156 -15.22 14.55 56.97
C ASN A 156 -14.14 15.57 57.44
N ASN A 157 -14.72 16.65 58.01
CA ASN A 157 -14.29 17.49 59.13
C ASN A 157 -13.73 18.92 58.88
N ILE A 158 -14.45 19.85 59.52
CA ILE A 158 -14.34 21.31 59.76
C ILE A 158 -13.34 21.56 60.95
N PRO A 159 -12.84 22.78 61.32
CA PRO A 159 -12.66 24.12 60.69
C PRO A 159 -11.23 24.76 60.87
N GLN A 160 -11.10 26.04 60.49
CA GLN A 160 -10.10 27.08 60.89
C GLN A 160 -8.83 27.14 60.00
N GLU A 161 -8.30 28.28 59.55
CA GLU A 161 -8.24 29.62 60.13
C GLU A 161 -7.87 30.72 59.08
N LYS A 162 -8.44 31.92 59.30
CA LYS A 162 -8.11 33.31 58.89
C LYS A 162 -6.79 33.67 58.16
N LYS A 163 -6.92 34.60 57.18
CA LYS A 163 -6.23 35.93 56.96
C LYS A 163 -5.93 36.18 55.46
N ASN A 164 -6.62 37.11 54.79
CA ASN A 164 -6.37 38.56 54.62
C ASN A 164 -5.03 38.95 53.94
N TYR A 165 -5.10 39.57 52.75
CA TYR A 165 -4.68 40.95 52.36
C TYR A 165 -4.60 41.05 50.81
N ASP A 166 -5.46 41.74 50.07
CA ASP A 166 -5.66 43.19 49.81
C ASP A 166 -4.70 43.84 48.78
N LYS A 167 -5.30 44.42 47.72
CA LYS A 167 -4.96 45.70 47.02
C LYS A 167 -3.62 45.88 46.27
N GLN A 168 -3.44 46.74 45.26
CA GLN A 168 -4.26 47.57 44.33
C GLN A 168 -3.27 48.39 43.44
N HIS A 169 -3.74 48.85 42.27
CA HIS A 169 -3.37 50.10 41.54
C HIS A 169 -1.93 50.28 40.96
N THR A 170 -1.66 50.96 39.83
CA THR A 170 -2.24 52.21 39.25
C THR A 170 -1.75 52.39 37.77
N ARG A 171 -2.61 52.81 36.80
CA ARG A 171 -2.64 54.10 36.00
C ARG A 171 -1.35 54.55 35.27
N LEU A 172 -1.29 55.28 34.14
CA LEU A 172 -2.13 55.81 33.04
C LEU A 172 -1.24 56.81 32.22
N ARG A 173 -1.31 56.93 30.88
CA ARG A 173 -1.25 58.24 30.15
C ARG A 173 -1.46 58.18 28.60
N GLN A 174 -2.40 59.04 28.15
CA GLN A 174 -2.48 59.96 26.98
C GLN A 174 -2.20 59.45 25.53
N GLY A 175 -2.93 59.74 24.45
CA GLY A 175 -4.08 60.64 24.15
C GLY A 175 -3.76 61.64 23.02
N LEU A 176 -4.45 61.57 21.85
CA LEU A 176 -4.67 62.56 20.75
C LEU A 176 -4.99 61.78 19.43
N GLY A 177 -5.94 62.05 18.55
CA GLY A 177 -6.98 63.08 18.37
C GLY A 177 -7.97 62.62 17.28
N GLN A 178 -9.11 63.30 17.19
CA GLN A 178 -10.26 63.01 16.30
C GLN A 178 -10.03 63.42 14.84
N ALA A 179 -10.52 62.64 13.87
CA ALA A 179 -11.08 63.16 12.61
C ALA A 179 -11.95 62.09 11.91
N PHE A 180 -13.23 62.42 11.74
CA PHE A 180 -14.21 61.74 10.89
C PHE A 180 -13.84 61.86 9.41
N ARG A 181 -14.07 60.79 8.62
CA ARG A 181 -14.84 60.87 7.35
C ARG A 181 -15.04 59.49 6.71
N ASN A 182 -16.31 59.13 6.55
CA ASN A 182 -16.76 58.03 5.71
C ASN A 182 -16.50 58.39 4.23
N SER A 183 -15.90 57.48 3.46
CA SER A 183 -16.19 57.38 2.03
C SER A 183 -16.10 55.93 1.59
N TRP A 184 -17.26 55.42 1.21
CA TRP A 184 -17.45 54.17 0.48
C TRP A 184 -16.58 54.17 -0.78
N ARG A 185 -15.57 53.30 -0.82
CA ARG A 185 -14.93 52.88 -2.07
C ARG A 185 -14.69 51.38 -1.96
N ARG A 186 -15.48 50.61 -2.72
CA ARG A 186 -15.28 49.18 -2.97
C ARG A 186 -13.80 48.96 -3.32
N LYS A 187 -13.09 48.17 -2.51
CA LYS A 187 -11.88 47.48 -2.96
C LYS A 187 -12.33 46.13 -3.50
N GLU A 188 -12.00 45.87 -4.76
CA GLU A 188 -12.16 44.57 -5.39
C GLU A 188 -11.42 43.50 -4.58
N PRO A 189 -11.98 42.29 -4.44
CA PRO A 189 -11.22 41.19 -3.86
C PRO A 189 -10.18 40.73 -4.89
N GLU A 190 -8.92 41.05 -4.62
CA GLU A 190 -7.74 40.39 -5.18
C GLU A 190 -7.93 38.86 -5.19
N PRO A 191 -7.56 38.16 -6.28
CA PRO A 191 -7.75 36.73 -6.39
C PRO A 191 -6.82 36.04 -5.39
N LYS A 192 -7.40 35.57 -4.27
CA LYS A 192 -6.72 34.64 -3.37
C LYS A 192 -6.27 33.45 -4.20
N SER A 193 -4.95 33.25 -4.26
CA SER A 193 -4.32 32.14 -4.96
C SER A 193 -5.06 30.85 -4.60
N ALA A 194 -5.71 30.26 -5.60
CA ALA A 194 -6.27 28.93 -5.47
C ALA A 194 -5.15 28.03 -4.95
N LYS A 195 -5.35 27.43 -3.77
CA LYS A 195 -4.53 26.30 -3.36
C LYS A 195 -4.63 25.29 -4.50
N LYS A 196 -3.54 25.11 -5.26
CA LYS A 196 -3.41 24.04 -6.25
C LYS A 196 -3.67 22.74 -5.49
N ILE A 197 -4.89 22.23 -5.60
CA ILE A 197 -5.17 20.82 -5.40
C ILE A 197 -4.21 20.11 -6.33
N SER A 198 -3.23 19.41 -5.77
CA SER A 198 -2.27 18.66 -6.56
C SER A 198 -3.04 17.55 -7.26
N THR A 199 -3.30 17.75 -8.55
CA THR A 199 -3.65 16.72 -9.52
C THR A 199 -2.44 15.80 -9.71
N ARG A 200 -1.97 15.13 -8.65
CA ARG A 200 -1.14 13.93 -8.83
C ARG A 200 -2.06 12.94 -9.53
N GLY A 201 -1.93 12.92 -10.85
CA GLY A 201 -2.80 12.24 -11.79
C GLY A 201 -3.07 10.83 -11.32
N MET A 202 -4.31 10.41 -11.47
CA MET A 202 -4.70 9.04 -11.19
C MET A 202 -4.03 8.18 -12.23
N VAL A 203 -2.99 7.49 -11.77
CA VAL A 203 -2.16 6.65 -12.61
C VAL A 203 -2.97 5.41 -12.96
N GLU A 204 -3.26 5.21 -14.25
CA GLU A 204 -3.80 3.94 -14.71
C GLU A 204 -2.74 2.86 -14.52
N PHE A 205 -3.16 1.69 -14.08
CA PHE A 205 -2.27 0.54 -13.96
C PHE A 205 -2.59 -0.44 -15.09
N VAL A 206 -1.56 -1.01 -15.71
CA VAL A 206 -1.66 -1.94 -16.85
C VAL A 206 -1.29 -3.38 -16.49
N GLY A 207 -0.77 -3.60 -15.27
CA GLY A 207 -0.34 -4.90 -14.78
C GLY A 207 0.07 -4.86 -13.33
N LEU A 208 0.53 -6.00 -12.83
CA LEU A 208 1.36 -6.11 -11.65
C LEU A 208 2.69 -6.70 -12.04
N ILE A 209 3.71 -6.33 -11.30
CA ILE A 209 4.99 -7.01 -11.33
C ILE A 209 5.28 -7.58 -9.95
N LYS A 210 5.46 -8.89 -9.89
CA LYS A 210 6.03 -9.59 -8.75
C LYS A 210 7.54 -9.61 -8.94
N VAL A 211 8.25 -9.03 -7.99
CA VAL A 211 9.71 -8.94 -7.95
C VAL A 211 10.18 -9.83 -6.80
N ASN A 212 10.78 -10.97 -7.13
CA ASN A 212 11.43 -11.82 -6.15
C ASN A 212 12.89 -11.40 -6.01
N VAL A 213 13.22 -10.76 -4.89
CA VAL A 213 14.60 -10.39 -4.57
C VAL A 213 15.27 -11.62 -3.95
N ILE A 214 16.13 -12.28 -4.73
CA ILE A 214 16.70 -13.59 -4.36
C ILE A 214 17.86 -13.38 -3.39
N ARG A 215 18.95 -12.75 -3.86
CA ARG A 215 20.17 -12.56 -3.07
C ARG A 215 21.02 -11.40 -3.54
N GLY A 216 21.83 -10.90 -2.62
CA GLY A 216 22.98 -10.03 -2.91
C GLY A 216 24.27 -10.85 -2.87
N THR A 217 25.24 -10.51 -3.71
CA THR A 217 26.57 -11.14 -3.72
C THR A 217 27.65 -10.08 -3.60
N ASN A 218 28.57 -10.29 -2.68
CA ASN A 218 29.73 -9.43 -2.44
C ASN A 218 29.37 -7.94 -2.35
N LEU A 219 28.37 -7.61 -1.53
CA LEU A 219 27.92 -6.24 -1.32
C LEU A 219 29.01 -5.38 -0.65
N ALA A 220 28.87 -4.07 -0.80
CA ALA A 220 29.72 -3.08 -0.14
C ALA A 220 29.70 -3.20 1.39
N ILE A 221 30.77 -2.78 2.05
CA ILE A 221 30.81 -2.67 3.52
C ILE A 221 30.50 -1.22 3.88
N ARG A 222 29.54 -1.00 4.77
CA ARG A 222 29.23 0.32 5.34
C ARG A 222 29.31 0.35 6.86
N ASP A 223 29.36 -0.81 7.53
CA ASP A 223 29.82 -0.93 8.92
C ASP A 223 31.33 -1.25 9.04
N VAL A 224 31.79 -1.58 10.25
CA VAL A 224 33.21 -1.88 10.56
C VAL A 224 33.78 -3.01 9.70
N MET A 225 33.04 -4.10 9.53
CA MET A 225 33.48 -5.29 8.79
C MET A 225 32.40 -5.88 7.87
N SER A 226 31.17 -5.37 7.94
CA SER A 226 30.01 -5.95 7.27
C SER A 226 28.98 -4.86 6.94
N SER A 227 27.75 -5.28 6.66
CA SER A 227 26.57 -4.43 6.54
C SER A 227 25.32 -5.23 6.91
N ASP A 228 24.24 -4.53 7.22
CA ASP A 228 22.87 -4.98 7.44
C ASP A 228 21.98 -4.66 6.20
N PRO A 229 22.21 -5.30 5.03
CA PRO A 229 21.59 -4.85 3.78
C PRO A 229 20.09 -5.12 3.69
N TYR A 230 19.39 -4.20 3.03
CA TYR A 230 18.03 -4.36 2.50
C TYR A 230 17.89 -3.66 1.14
N VAL A 231 16.86 -4.05 0.37
CA VAL A 231 16.61 -3.51 -0.97
C VAL A 231 15.31 -2.71 -0.97
N ILE A 232 15.35 -1.51 -1.55
CA ILE A 232 14.17 -0.70 -1.89
C ILE A 232 13.89 -0.85 -3.38
N LEU A 233 12.68 -1.31 -3.70
CA LEU A 233 12.14 -1.35 -5.05
C LEU A 233 11.26 -0.12 -5.26
N SER A 234 11.45 0.60 -6.36
CA SER A 234 10.60 1.74 -6.72
C SER A 234 10.08 1.64 -8.16
N LEU A 235 8.78 1.80 -8.34
CA LEU A 235 8.12 1.83 -9.65
C LEU A 235 7.13 2.99 -9.70
N GLY A 236 7.51 4.06 -10.41
CA GLY A 236 6.76 5.32 -10.41
C GLY A 236 6.72 5.95 -9.02
N HIS A 237 5.52 6.06 -8.44
CA HIS A 237 5.31 6.61 -7.09
C HIS A 237 5.22 5.54 -6.00
N GLN A 238 5.35 4.26 -6.34
CA GLN A 238 5.31 3.17 -5.38
C GLN A 238 6.73 2.79 -4.97
N SER A 239 6.90 2.52 -3.67
CA SER A 239 8.13 1.98 -3.12
C SER A 239 7.82 0.87 -2.12
N MET A 240 8.54 -0.25 -2.22
CA MET A 240 8.51 -1.35 -1.24
C MET A 240 9.93 -1.69 -0.82
N LYS A 241 10.11 -2.23 0.38
CA LYS A 241 11.42 -2.63 0.90
C LYS A 241 11.40 -4.08 1.34
N THR A 242 12.53 -4.77 1.19
CA THR A 242 12.73 -6.11 1.75
C THR A 242 12.95 -6.05 3.25
N ARG A 243 13.00 -7.22 3.90
CA ARG A 243 13.60 -7.34 5.23
C ARG A 243 15.09 -7.00 5.21
N VAL A 244 15.58 -6.64 6.38
CA VAL A 244 17.00 -6.42 6.67
C VAL A 244 17.63 -7.75 7.06
N ILE A 245 18.80 -8.06 6.48
CA ILE A 245 19.61 -9.22 6.89
C ILE A 245 20.87 -8.70 7.57
N LYS A 246 21.07 -9.04 8.84
CA LYS A 246 22.16 -8.47 9.64
C LYS A 246 23.53 -9.05 9.31
N SER A 247 24.55 -8.19 9.31
CA SER A 247 25.97 -8.48 9.22
C SER A 247 26.29 -9.50 8.12
N ASN A 248 25.77 -9.29 6.92
CA ASN A 248 25.95 -10.20 5.80
C ASN A 248 26.08 -9.48 4.45
N LEU A 249 27.24 -9.62 3.81
CA LEU A 249 27.52 -9.08 2.47
C LEU A 249 27.05 -9.99 1.33
N ASN A 250 26.55 -11.18 1.64
CA ASN A 250 25.94 -12.15 0.72
C ASN A 250 24.54 -12.55 1.20
N PRO A 251 23.64 -11.59 1.41
CA PRO A 251 22.32 -11.84 1.97
C PRO A 251 21.46 -12.66 1.00
N ILE A 252 20.71 -13.63 1.53
CA ILE A 252 19.67 -14.36 0.79
C ILE A 252 18.31 -13.90 1.32
N TRP A 253 17.65 -13.01 0.57
CA TRP A 253 16.33 -12.50 0.93
C TRP A 253 15.23 -13.45 0.50
N ASN A 254 15.24 -14.01 -0.71
CA ASN A 254 14.12 -14.78 -1.25
C ASN A 254 12.76 -14.15 -0.90
N GLU A 255 12.65 -12.84 -1.11
CA GLU A 255 11.50 -12.06 -0.70
C GLU A 255 10.77 -11.52 -1.93
N SER A 256 9.50 -11.87 -2.04
CA SER A 256 8.64 -11.43 -3.14
C SER A 256 7.87 -10.18 -2.75
N LEU A 257 8.05 -9.11 -3.54
CA LEU A 257 7.36 -7.83 -3.40
C LEU A 257 6.56 -7.54 -4.68
N MET A 258 5.40 -6.89 -4.55
CA MET A 258 4.46 -6.73 -5.66
C MET A 258 4.06 -5.28 -5.87
N LEU A 259 4.37 -4.76 -7.06
CA LEU A 259 4.13 -3.36 -7.43
C LEU A 259 3.09 -3.31 -8.56
N SER A 260 2.20 -2.31 -8.53
CA SER A 260 1.29 -2.07 -9.66
C SER A 260 2.04 -1.37 -10.79
N ILE A 261 1.92 -1.86 -12.03
CA ILE A 261 2.62 -1.31 -13.18
C ILE A 261 1.82 -0.12 -13.72
N PRO A 262 2.31 1.12 -13.61
CA PRO A 262 1.60 2.30 -14.06
C PRO A 262 1.69 2.48 -15.59
N ASP A 263 0.84 3.34 -16.14
CA ASP A 263 0.90 3.86 -17.51
C ASP A 263 1.14 5.40 -17.49
N PRO A 264 2.19 5.92 -18.16
CA PRO A 264 3.26 5.21 -18.86
C PRO A 264 4.10 4.33 -17.92
N ILE A 265 4.71 3.26 -18.47
CA ILE A 265 5.53 2.29 -17.73
C ILE A 265 6.92 2.90 -17.45
N PRO A 266 7.28 3.24 -16.19
CA PRO A 266 8.61 3.71 -15.83
C PRO A 266 9.57 2.53 -15.60
N PRO A 267 10.88 2.78 -15.56
CA PRO A 267 11.84 1.77 -15.14
C PRO A 267 11.61 1.34 -13.68
N LEU A 268 11.84 0.06 -13.40
CA LEU A 268 11.92 -0.47 -12.05
C LEU A 268 13.29 -0.13 -11.46
N LYS A 269 13.31 0.68 -10.40
CA LYS A 269 14.55 1.06 -9.70
C LYS A 269 14.77 0.15 -8.50
N LEU A 270 16.00 -0.29 -8.33
CA LEU A 270 16.46 -1.09 -7.19
C LEU A 270 17.58 -0.32 -6.49
N GLN A 271 17.45 -0.13 -5.18
CA GLN A 271 18.46 0.56 -4.37
C GLN A 271 18.77 -0.28 -3.14
N VAL A 272 20.06 -0.56 -2.91
CA VAL A 272 20.51 -1.31 -1.74
C VAL A 272 20.99 -0.33 -0.67
N TYR A 273 20.59 -0.57 0.57
CA TYR A 273 20.95 0.26 1.71
C TYR A 273 21.44 -0.60 2.87
N ASP A 274 22.33 -0.04 3.68
CA ASP A 274 22.74 -0.57 4.97
C ASP A 274 21.84 -0.01 6.07
N LYS A 275 21.32 -0.87 6.95
CA LYS A 275 20.41 -0.47 8.02
C LYS A 275 21.19 0.00 9.24
N ASP A 276 21.12 1.30 9.51
CA ASP A 276 21.63 1.88 10.75
C ASP A 276 20.55 2.07 11.81
N THR A 277 20.95 1.92 13.08
CA THR A 277 20.04 2.09 14.22
C THR A 277 19.93 3.55 14.67
N PHE A 278 20.99 4.35 14.50
CA PHE A 278 21.07 5.72 15.04
C PHE A 278 21.46 6.80 14.02
N THR A 279 21.72 6.41 12.78
CA THR A 279 22.11 7.27 11.66
C THR A 279 21.18 7.05 10.46
N THR A 280 21.36 7.86 9.42
CA THR A 280 20.69 7.62 8.13
C THR A 280 21.32 6.43 7.44
N ASP A 281 20.49 5.49 6.99
CA ASP A 281 20.91 4.29 6.27
C ASP A 281 21.83 4.63 5.07
N ASP A 282 23.00 3.99 5.03
CA ASP A 282 24.02 4.23 4.01
C ASP A 282 23.69 3.55 2.68
N ARG A 283 23.98 4.23 1.56
CA ARG A 283 23.76 3.66 0.22
C ARG A 283 24.82 2.62 -0.13
N MET A 284 24.34 1.49 -0.68
CA MET A 284 25.14 0.34 -1.12
C MET A 284 24.97 0.04 -2.62
N GLY A 285 24.56 1.04 -3.40
CA GLY A 285 24.45 0.97 -4.85
C GLY A 285 23.02 0.84 -5.37
N GLU A 286 22.87 0.98 -6.69
CA GLU A 286 21.57 0.99 -7.35
C GLU A 286 21.61 0.39 -8.76
N ALA A 287 20.44 0.01 -9.27
CA ALA A 287 20.25 -0.45 -10.64
C ALA A 287 18.86 -0.08 -11.14
N GLU A 288 18.69 0.01 -12.46
CA GLU A 288 17.39 0.24 -13.10
C GLU A 288 17.13 -0.81 -14.17
N ILE A 289 15.87 -1.22 -14.31
CA ILE A 289 15.43 -2.24 -15.26
C ILE A 289 14.28 -1.65 -16.08
N ASP A 290 14.41 -1.68 -17.41
CA ASP A 290 13.27 -1.48 -18.30
C ASP A 290 12.40 -2.75 -18.30
N ILE A 291 11.19 -2.64 -17.75
CA ILE A 291 10.24 -3.74 -17.66
C ILE A 291 9.29 -3.79 -18.87
N GLN A 292 9.35 -2.85 -19.81
CA GLN A 292 8.46 -2.81 -20.95
C GLN A 292 8.53 -4.07 -21.84
N PRO A 293 9.70 -4.69 -22.10
CA PRO A 293 9.77 -5.96 -22.83
C PRO A 293 9.02 -7.10 -22.12
N LEU A 294 9.16 -7.20 -20.80
CA LEU A 294 8.47 -8.19 -19.98
C LEU A 294 6.94 -7.99 -20.02
N VAL A 295 6.49 -6.74 -19.87
CA VAL A 295 5.06 -6.40 -19.91
C VAL A 295 4.47 -6.66 -21.29
N SER A 296 5.20 -6.33 -22.36
CA SER A 296 4.77 -6.57 -23.74
C SER A 296 4.61 -8.06 -24.03
N ALA A 297 5.57 -8.87 -23.56
CA ALA A 297 5.48 -10.32 -23.63
C ALA A 297 4.25 -10.82 -22.84
N ALA A 298 4.07 -10.41 -21.59
CA ALA A 298 2.92 -10.83 -20.79
C ALA A 298 1.56 -10.52 -21.44
N LYS A 299 1.40 -9.33 -22.05
CA LYS A 299 0.18 -8.96 -22.79
C LYS A 299 -0.03 -9.80 -24.04
N ALA A 300 1.02 -10.14 -24.78
CA ALA A 300 0.91 -10.95 -25.99
C ALA A 300 0.45 -12.40 -25.71
N TYR A 301 0.83 -12.94 -24.55
CA TYR A 301 0.56 -14.34 -24.19
C TYR A 301 -0.66 -14.54 -23.29
N GLU A 302 -1.35 -13.48 -22.86
CA GLU A 302 -2.53 -13.55 -21.98
C GLU A 302 -3.68 -14.41 -22.56
N ASN A 303 -3.84 -14.43 -23.89
CA ASN A 303 -4.91 -15.18 -24.58
C ASN A 303 -4.44 -16.49 -25.22
N SER A 304 -3.19 -16.91 -24.95
CA SER A 304 -2.60 -18.08 -25.60
C SER A 304 -2.70 -19.31 -24.71
N ASN A 305 -3.35 -20.38 -25.18
CA ASN A 305 -3.40 -21.70 -24.50
C ASN A 305 -2.08 -22.48 -24.66
N ILE A 306 -0.94 -21.80 -24.57
CA ILE A 306 0.38 -22.42 -24.75
C ILE A 306 0.84 -22.94 -23.39
N VAL A 307 0.86 -24.27 -23.27
CA VAL A 307 1.31 -24.99 -22.07
C VAL A 307 2.83 -25.19 -22.08
N GLU A 308 3.45 -25.10 -23.26
CA GLU A 308 4.89 -25.35 -23.43
C GLU A 308 5.74 -24.14 -23.02
N SER A 309 6.82 -24.43 -22.31
CA SER A 309 7.79 -23.40 -21.94
C SER A 309 8.53 -22.88 -23.16
N MET A 310 8.51 -21.57 -23.39
CA MET A 310 9.12 -20.94 -24.57
C MET A 310 9.93 -19.71 -24.18
N GLN A 311 10.99 -19.46 -24.94
CA GLN A 311 11.77 -18.23 -24.85
C GLN A 311 11.08 -17.09 -25.63
N LEU A 312 10.74 -16.00 -24.95
CA LEU A 312 9.99 -14.87 -25.52
C LEU A 312 10.88 -13.68 -25.90
N GLY A 313 12.02 -13.53 -25.22
CA GLY A 313 12.95 -12.43 -25.45
C GLY A 313 14.28 -12.62 -24.73
N LYS A 314 15.26 -11.78 -25.07
CA LYS A 314 16.57 -11.73 -24.42
C LYS A 314 16.98 -10.29 -24.19
N TRP A 315 17.55 -10.02 -23.02
CA TRP A 315 18.30 -8.81 -22.73
C TRP A 315 19.76 -9.21 -22.60
N LEU A 316 20.56 -8.84 -23.61
CA LEU A 316 21.95 -9.25 -23.72
C LEU A 316 22.83 -8.42 -22.80
N ALA A 317 23.76 -9.07 -22.12
CA ALA A 317 24.77 -8.38 -21.33
C ALA A 317 25.76 -7.67 -22.27
N SER A 318 26.14 -6.45 -21.91
CA SER A 318 27.10 -5.65 -22.66
C SER A 318 27.85 -4.71 -21.74
N GLU A 319 28.98 -4.19 -22.19
CA GLU A 319 29.85 -3.33 -21.36
C GLU A 319 29.17 -2.01 -20.95
N ASP A 320 28.12 -1.60 -21.66
CA ASP A 320 27.35 -0.38 -21.45
C ASP A 320 26.10 -0.56 -20.57
N ASN A 321 25.80 -1.78 -20.10
CA ASN A 321 24.64 -2.04 -19.27
C ASN A 321 24.99 -2.73 -17.94
N THR A 322 24.01 -2.84 -17.05
CA THR A 322 24.19 -3.35 -15.70
C THR A 322 24.09 -4.89 -15.60
N LEU A 323 23.85 -5.62 -16.69
CA LEU A 323 23.68 -7.07 -16.66
C LEU A 323 25.02 -7.79 -16.50
N VAL A 324 25.06 -8.74 -15.58
CA VAL A 324 26.24 -9.61 -15.38
C VAL A 324 26.26 -10.75 -16.39
N LYS A 325 25.09 -11.24 -16.80
CA LYS A 325 24.90 -12.35 -17.76
C LYS A 325 23.65 -12.06 -18.59
N ASP A 326 23.53 -12.66 -19.77
CA ASP A 326 22.31 -12.56 -20.58
C ASP A 326 21.08 -12.94 -19.75
N SER A 327 20.06 -12.08 -19.79
CA SER A 327 18.77 -12.32 -19.16
C SER A 327 17.76 -12.77 -20.20
N VAL A 328 16.95 -13.76 -19.86
CA VAL A 328 16.00 -14.38 -20.77
C VAL A 328 14.59 -14.18 -20.24
N ILE A 329 13.69 -13.70 -21.10
CA ILE A 329 12.25 -13.70 -20.81
C ILE A 329 11.69 -15.02 -21.30
N SER A 330 11.04 -15.76 -20.42
CA SER A 330 10.48 -17.08 -20.70
C SER A 330 9.02 -17.18 -20.25
N LEU A 331 8.24 -17.97 -20.98
CA LEU A 331 6.95 -18.47 -20.52
C LEU A 331 7.22 -19.78 -19.78
N VAL A 332 6.85 -19.86 -18.50
CA VAL A 332 6.97 -21.06 -17.68
C VAL A 332 5.67 -21.23 -16.90
N GLU A 333 4.97 -22.36 -17.09
CA GLU A 333 3.70 -22.65 -16.41
C GLU A 333 2.62 -21.57 -16.61
N GLY A 334 2.54 -21.03 -17.83
CA GLY A 334 1.60 -19.94 -18.16
C GLY A 334 1.97 -18.57 -17.58
N LYS A 335 3.15 -18.44 -16.96
CA LYS A 335 3.66 -17.19 -16.38
C LYS A 335 4.83 -16.67 -17.18
N VAL A 336 4.81 -15.37 -17.48
CA VAL A 336 5.95 -14.71 -18.12
C VAL A 336 6.93 -14.25 -17.05
N LYS A 337 8.11 -14.86 -17.08
CA LYS A 337 9.17 -14.68 -16.09
C LYS A 337 10.47 -14.18 -16.72
N GLN A 338 11.29 -13.52 -15.91
CA GLN A 338 12.63 -13.09 -16.30
C GLN A 338 13.58 -13.13 -15.11
N GLU A 339 14.65 -13.93 -15.21
CA GLU A 339 15.73 -13.95 -14.23
C GLU A 339 16.81 -12.93 -14.62
N ILE A 340 17.27 -12.14 -13.66
CA ILE A 340 18.19 -11.01 -13.89
C ILE A 340 19.26 -11.00 -12.80
N THR A 341 20.52 -10.90 -13.21
CA THR A 341 21.65 -10.62 -12.31
C THR A 341 22.27 -9.28 -12.70
N LEU A 342 22.24 -8.33 -11.77
CA LEU A 342 22.63 -6.95 -11.99
C LEU A 342 23.89 -6.61 -11.19
N ARG A 343 24.83 -5.92 -11.83
CA ARG A 343 25.93 -5.23 -11.15
C ARG A 343 25.43 -3.87 -10.66
N LEU A 344 25.52 -3.66 -9.34
CA LEU A 344 25.11 -2.41 -8.72
C LEU A 344 26.03 -1.26 -9.19
N GLN A 345 25.42 -0.14 -9.52
CA GLN A 345 26.08 1.10 -9.91
C GLN A 345 26.26 2.02 -8.69
N ASN A 346 27.12 3.02 -8.83
CA ASN A 346 27.43 4.00 -7.78
C ASN A 346 27.93 3.35 -6.47
N VAL A 347 28.62 2.22 -6.59
CA VAL A 347 29.18 1.44 -5.48
C VAL A 347 30.43 0.69 -5.97
N GLU A 348 31.36 0.40 -5.06
CA GLU A 348 32.63 -0.27 -5.39
C GLU A 348 32.47 -1.77 -5.69
N ARG A 349 31.41 -2.40 -5.21
CA ARG A 349 31.08 -3.82 -5.46
C ARG A 349 29.63 -4.12 -5.11
N GLY A 350 29.14 -5.22 -5.66
CA GLY A 350 27.86 -5.79 -5.30
C GLY A 350 27.07 -6.21 -6.53
N GLU A 351 26.52 -7.42 -6.48
CA GLU A 351 25.61 -7.93 -7.47
C GLU A 351 24.27 -8.26 -6.81
N LEU A 352 23.18 -8.07 -7.54
CA LEU A 352 21.83 -8.37 -7.10
C LEU A 352 21.17 -9.34 -8.07
N GLU A 353 20.69 -10.46 -7.55
CA GLU A 353 19.96 -11.49 -8.30
C GLU A 353 18.47 -11.40 -7.98
N ILE A 354 17.65 -11.29 -9.02
CA ILE A 354 16.19 -11.16 -8.91
C ILE A 354 15.47 -12.00 -9.98
N GLU A 355 14.22 -12.32 -9.71
CA GLU A 355 13.27 -12.85 -10.69
C GLU A 355 12.07 -11.90 -10.80
N LEU A 356 11.68 -11.57 -12.02
CA LEU A 356 10.49 -10.80 -12.33
C LEU A 356 9.39 -11.72 -12.87
N GLU A 357 8.17 -11.57 -12.40
CA GLU A 357 6.96 -12.20 -12.95
C GLU A 357 5.93 -11.10 -13.22
N CYS A 358 5.44 -11.01 -14.47
CA CYS A 358 4.41 -10.04 -14.82
C CYS A 358 3.03 -10.69 -14.80
N VAL A 359 2.07 -10.03 -14.15
CA VAL A 359 0.67 -10.45 -14.08
C VAL A 359 -0.20 -9.37 -14.75
N PRO A 360 -0.68 -9.62 -15.98
CA PRO A 360 -1.60 -8.73 -16.69
C PRO A 360 -2.93 -8.48 -15.94
N LEU A 361 -3.61 -7.37 -16.24
CA LEU A 361 -4.89 -6.99 -15.62
C LEU A 361 -6.13 -7.44 -16.39
N THR A 362 -5.95 -7.81 -17.65
CA THR A 362 -7.00 -8.14 -18.60
C THR A 362 -7.44 -9.60 -18.44
N GLN A 363 -7.79 -9.99 -17.21
CA GLN A 363 -8.42 -11.27 -16.92
C GLN A 363 -9.92 -11.16 -16.76
#